data_AF-A0A7X7EYH0-F1
#
_entry.id   AF-A0A7X7EYH0-F1
#
_cell.length_a   1.000
_cell.length_b   1.000
_cell.length_c   1.000
_cell.angle_alpha   90.00
_cell.angle_beta   90.00
_cell.angle_gamma   90.00
#
_symmetry.space_group_name_H-M   'P 1'
#
loop_
_entity.id
_entity.type
_entity.pdbx_description
1 polymer ?
#
loop_
_entity_poly.entity_id
_entity_poly.type
_entity_poly.pdbx_seq_one_letter_code
_entity_poly.pdbx_strand_id
1 'polypeptide(L)'
;MSLLEQFKPEKDYFIGIDSDGCVFDTMEVKHKEFFCPNTVKHFGLFAIAKYVRETWDFVNLYSVTRGINRFPALIRVMDLLALKPEVLETGIALPDLEPLREWVSQETRLGNPAFSRHVEHHPHPALELVLRWTLAINEDIARWLRDTPPFTYARRSIEKISSVADAIVVSQTPLEALTREWKEHSIDRFVKAIAGQEQGTKSEHIAIAAAGKYPHDRILMIGDAPGDLKAATDNGALFFPVVPGHENGSWKTFHDEALDRFIAGTYRGEYEEKLIDEFRRSLPEKPPWSDQ
;
A
#
# COMPACT_ATOMS: atom_id res chain seq x y z
N MET A 1 20.40 14.52 7.45
CA MET A 1 20.01 13.18 7.91
C MET A 1 18.50 13.16 8.10
N SER A 2 17.80 12.17 7.56
CA SER A 2 16.36 12.01 7.72
C SER A 2 15.98 11.72 9.19
N LEU A 3 14.72 11.92 9.57
CA LEU A 3 14.21 11.55 10.90
C LEU A 3 14.41 10.04 11.18
N LEU A 4 14.33 9.19 10.15
CA LEU A 4 14.63 7.76 10.24
C LEU A 4 16.11 7.48 10.55
N GLU A 5 17.03 8.18 9.90
CA GLU A 5 18.47 7.99 10.14
C GLU A 5 18.88 8.38 11.57
N GLN A 6 18.16 9.32 12.17
CA GLN A 6 18.38 9.78 13.55
C GLN A 6 17.66 8.91 14.60
N PHE A 7 16.87 7.92 14.17
CA PHE A 7 16.10 7.06 15.05
C PHE A 7 17.00 6.30 16.03
N LYS A 8 16.71 6.48 17.32
CA LYS A 8 17.37 5.78 18.43
C LYS A 8 16.37 4.92 19.19
N PRO A 9 16.70 3.65 19.48
CA PRO A 9 15.89 2.82 20.36
C PRO A 9 15.72 3.45 21.74
N GLU A 10 14.48 3.43 22.24
CA GLU A 10 14.17 3.73 23.66
C GLU A 10 13.52 2.53 24.36
N LYS A 11 13.12 1.51 23.59
CA LYS A 11 12.50 0.29 24.08
C LYS A 11 13.18 -0.93 23.48
N ASP A 12 12.82 -2.09 24.00
CA ASP A 12 13.40 -3.37 23.60
C ASP A 12 12.83 -3.97 22.31
N TYR A 13 11.70 -3.43 21.85
CA TYR A 13 10.93 -3.93 20.70
C TYR A 13 10.68 -2.81 19.69
N PHE A 14 10.59 -3.19 18.41
CA PHE A 14 10.30 -2.30 17.29
C PHE A 14 9.09 -2.79 16.49
N ILE A 15 8.23 -1.84 16.08
CA ILE A 15 7.10 -2.12 15.19
C ILE A 15 7.06 -1.11 14.03
N GLY A 16 7.19 -1.61 12.80
CA GLY A 16 6.84 -0.86 11.59
C GLY A 16 5.34 -1.00 11.31
N ILE A 17 4.67 0.10 10.97
CA ILE A 17 3.21 0.13 10.76
C ILE A 17 2.92 0.74 9.40
N ASP A 18 2.32 -0.02 8.49
CA ASP A 18 1.77 0.57 7.26
C ASP A 18 0.57 1.48 7.56
N SER A 19 0.23 2.39 6.64
CA SER A 19 -0.81 3.40 6.85
C SER A 19 -2.10 3.12 6.06
N ASP A 20 -2.02 3.13 4.73
CA ASP A 20 -3.18 3.13 3.84
C ASP A 20 -3.70 1.71 3.65
N GLY A 21 -4.95 1.43 4.04
CA GLY A 21 -5.51 0.07 4.02
C GLY A 21 -5.11 -0.76 5.25
N CYS A 22 -4.14 -0.29 6.02
CA CYS A 22 -3.71 -0.87 7.27
C CYS A 22 -4.32 -0.14 8.48
N VAL A 23 -3.94 1.12 8.73
CA VAL A 23 -4.44 1.93 9.86
C VAL A 23 -5.72 2.66 9.51
N PHE A 24 -5.83 3.11 8.25
CA PHE A 24 -6.94 3.88 7.72
C PHE A 24 -7.59 3.16 6.54
N ASP A 25 -8.89 3.37 6.36
CA ASP A 25 -9.64 2.87 5.17
C ASP A 25 -9.38 3.71 3.89
N THR A 26 -8.36 4.58 3.96
CA THR A 26 -7.99 5.48 2.88
C THR A 26 -7.59 4.75 1.61
N MET A 27 -7.08 3.51 1.67
CA MET A 27 -6.76 2.75 0.46
C MET A 27 -8.02 2.46 -0.37
N GLU A 28 -9.09 1.97 0.25
CA GLU A 28 -10.33 1.66 -0.44
C GLU A 28 -10.96 2.94 -1.01
N VAL A 29 -11.04 3.99 -0.20
CA VAL A 29 -11.56 5.31 -0.62
C VAL A 29 -10.73 5.89 -1.76
N LYS A 30 -9.39 5.91 -1.65
CA LYS A 30 -8.49 6.40 -2.70
C LYS A 30 -8.76 5.67 -4.02
N HIS A 31 -8.76 4.34 -4.00
CA HIS A 31 -8.90 3.56 -5.23
C HIS A 31 -10.29 3.71 -5.88
N LYS A 32 -11.37 3.71 -5.08
CA LYS A 32 -12.75 3.75 -5.57
C LYS A 32 -13.20 5.15 -6.00
N GLU A 33 -12.79 6.18 -5.28
CA GLU A 33 -13.25 7.56 -5.52
C GLU A 33 -12.31 8.40 -6.39
N PHE A 34 -11.02 8.02 -6.49
CA PHE A 34 -10.02 8.83 -7.18
C PHE A 34 -9.33 8.09 -8.31
N PHE A 35 -8.73 6.93 -8.01
CA PHE A 35 -7.94 6.23 -9.04
C PHE A 35 -8.82 5.66 -10.14
N CYS A 36 -9.81 4.82 -9.81
CA CYS A 36 -10.66 4.20 -10.83
C CYS A 36 -11.46 5.24 -11.64
N PRO A 37 -12.09 6.27 -11.01
CA PRO A 37 -12.78 7.32 -11.76
C PRO A 37 -11.86 8.11 -12.70
N ASN A 38 -10.64 8.46 -12.25
CA ASN A 38 -9.67 9.12 -13.13
C ASN A 38 -9.20 8.19 -14.26
N THR A 39 -9.06 6.89 -14.02
CA THR A 39 -8.76 5.91 -15.08
C THR A 39 -9.88 5.89 -16.12
N VAL A 40 -11.14 5.78 -15.72
CA VAL A 40 -12.29 5.81 -16.66
C VAL A 40 -12.32 7.12 -17.45
N LYS A 41 -12.14 8.26 -16.76
CA LYS A 41 -12.18 9.60 -17.36
C LYS A 41 -11.06 9.84 -18.36
N HIS A 42 -9.80 9.61 -17.97
CA HIS A 42 -8.64 9.98 -18.78
C HIS A 42 -8.47 9.05 -19.98
N PHE A 43 -8.73 7.76 -19.82
CA PHE A 43 -8.60 6.79 -20.91
C PHE A 43 -9.89 6.62 -21.73
N GLY A 44 -10.95 7.39 -21.45
CA GLY A 44 -12.19 7.37 -22.23
C GLY A 44 -12.98 6.07 -22.13
N LEU A 45 -12.90 5.36 -20.99
CA LEU A 45 -13.42 3.99 -20.84
C LEU A 45 -14.86 3.92 -20.29
N PHE A 46 -15.66 4.97 -20.47
CA PHE A 46 -17.01 5.04 -19.89
C PHE A 46 -17.92 3.89 -20.32
N ALA A 47 -17.83 3.47 -21.59
CA ALA A 47 -18.66 2.38 -22.12
C ALA A 47 -18.36 1.01 -21.49
N ILE A 48 -17.19 0.84 -20.86
CA ILE A 48 -16.82 -0.37 -20.11
C ILE A 48 -16.56 -0.09 -18.63
N ALA A 49 -17.04 1.04 -18.08
CA ALA A 49 -16.72 1.49 -16.73
C ALA A 49 -17.03 0.45 -15.64
N LYS A 50 -18.07 -0.38 -15.84
CA LYS A 50 -18.37 -1.52 -14.96
C LYS A 50 -17.18 -2.49 -14.86
N TYR A 51 -16.64 -2.90 -16.00
CA TYR A 51 -15.53 -3.85 -16.08
C TYR A 51 -14.21 -3.23 -15.63
N VAL A 52 -14.02 -1.93 -15.90
CA VAL A 52 -12.87 -1.18 -15.36
C VAL A 52 -12.89 -1.20 -13.84
N ARG A 53 -14.02 -0.94 -13.19
CA ARG A 53 -14.15 -0.99 -11.71
C ARG A 53 -13.85 -2.38 -11.16
N GLU A 54 -14.51 -3.40 -11.71
CA GLU A 54 -14.30 -4.79 -11.30
C GLU A 54 -12.83 -5.22 -11.42
N THR A 55 -12.19 -4.88 -12.54
CA THR A 55 -10.77 -5.20 -12.77
C THR A 55 -9.84 -4.38 -11.90
N TRP A 56 -10.16 -3.10 -11.69
CA TRP A 56 -9.39 -2.19 -10.85
C TRP A 56 -9.38 -2.66 -9.39
N ASP A 57 -10.54 -3.00 -8.84
CA ASP A 57 -10.70 -3.48 -7.47
C ASP A 57 -9.96 -4.81 -7.28
N PHE A 58 -10.07 -5.74 -8.22
CA PHE A 58 -9.28 -6.98 -8.16
C PHE A 58 -7.78 -6.68 -8.12
N VAL A 59 -7.25 -5.92 -9.09
CA VAL A 59 -5.80 -5.66 -9.18
C VAL A 59 -5.28 -4.90 -7.95
N ASN A 60 -5.99 -3.88 -7.49
CA ASN A 60 -5.44 -2.94 -6.52
C ASN A 60 -5.85 -3.22 -5.08
N LEU A 61 -6.99 -3.85 -4.84
CA LEU A 61 -7.56 -4.02 -3.50
C LEU A 61 -7.65 -5.49 -3.08
N TYR A 62 -8.06 -6.40 -3.97
CA TYR A 62 -8.52 -7.73 -3.57
C TYR A 62 -7.79 -8.88 -4.27
N SER A 63 -6.48 -8.73 -4.49
CA SER A 63 -5.63 -9.79 -5.06
C SER A 63 -4.20 -9.72 -4.54
N VAL A 64 -3.36 -10.68 -4.96
CA VAL A 64 -1.92 -10.69 -4.66
C VAL A 64 -1.17 -9.45 -5.18
N THR A 65 -1.80 -8.61 -6.00
CA THR A 65 -1.24 -7.32 -6.44
C THR A 65 -1.74 -6.14 -5.61
N ARG A 66 -2.39 -6.36 -4.47
CA ARG A 66 -2.76 -5.29 -3.54
C ARG A 66 -1.55 -4.43 -3.18
N GLY A 67 -1.71 -3.10 -3.25
CA GLY A 67 -0.69 -2.14 -2.84
C GLY A 67 0.50 -1.99 -3.82
N ILE A 68 0.42 -2.57 -5.02
CA ILE A 68 1.46 -2.35 -6.04
C ILE A 68 1.48 -0.89 -6.52
N ASN A 69 2.59 -0.49 -7.14
CA ASN A 69 2.70 0.84 -7.71
C ASN A 69 1.65 1.09 -8.82
N ARG A 70 1.13 2.32 -8.86
CA ARG A 70 0.05 2.75 -9.77
C ARG A 70 0.35 2.52 -11.26
N PHE A 71 1.62 2.59 -11.69
CA PHE A 71 1.97 2.41 -13.11
C PHE A 71 1.91 0.93 -13.53
N PRO A 72 2.58 -0.02 -12.85
CA PRO A 72 2.33 -1.45 -13.02
C PRO A 72 0.85 -1.84 -12.84
N ALA A 73 0.13 -1.20 -11.91
CA ALA A 73 -1.30 -1.47 -11.72
C ALA A 73 -2.13 -1.11 -12.94
N LEU A 74 -1.91 0.09 -13.50
CA LEU A 74 -2.59 0.54 -14.72
C LEU A 74 -2.34 -0.43 -15.88
N ILE A 75 -1.09 -0.85 -16.06
CA ILE A 75 -0.70 -1.86 -17.06
C ILE A 75 -1.50 -3.15 -16.87
N ARG A 76 -1.48 -3.72 -15.66
CA ARG A 76 -2.16 -4.99 -15.34
C ARG A 76 -3.68 -4.89 -15.52
N VAL A 77 -4.28 -3.75 -15.17
CA VAL A 77 -5.71 -3.52 -15.38
C VAL A 77 -6.04 -3.55 -16.87
N MET A 78 -5.29 -2.84 -17.71
CA MET A 78 -5.55 -2.86 -19.16
C MET A 78 -5.33 -4.24 -19.78
N ASP A 79 -4.32 -4.99 -19.31
CA ASP A 79 -4.08 -6.37 -19.76
C ASP A 79 -5.26 -7.28 -19.44
N LEU A 80 -5.80 -7.22 -18.22
CA LEU A 80 -6.95 -8.03 -17.83
C LEU A 80 -8.23 -7.61 -18.56
N LEU A 81 -8.42 -6.31 -18.81
CA LEU A 81 -9.54 -5.82 -19.61
C LEU A 81 -9.46 -6.31 -21.06
N ALA A 82 -8.26 -6.36 -21.65
CA ALA A 82 -8.05 -6.84 -23.01
C ALA A 82 -8.42 -8.32 -23.19
N LEU A 83 -8.38 -9.10 -22.11
CA LEU A 83 -8.73 -10.52 -22.10
C LEU A 83 -10.21 -10.77 -21.79
N LYS A 84 -10.98 -9.74 -21.40
CA LYS A 84 -12.35 -9.92 -20.91
C LYS A 84 -13.33 -10.02 -22.09
N PRO A 85 -14.11 -11.12 -22.24
CA PRO A 85 -15.02 -11.30 -23.38
C PRO A 85 -15.99 -10.14 -23.57
N GLU A 86 -16.59 -9.64 -22.47
CA GLU A 86 -17.57 -8.55 -22.56
C GLU A 86 -16.93 -7.20 -22.94
N VAL A 87 -15.63 -7.03 -22.73
CA VAL A 87 -14.89 -5.85 -23.22
C VAL A 87 -14.59 -6.02 -24.70
N LEU A 88 -14.14 -7.20 -25.12
CA LEU A 88 -13.87 -7.53 -26.53
C LEU A 88 -15.11 -7.34 -27.42
N GLU A 89 -16.29 -7.77 -26.93
CA GLU A 89 -17.57 -7.61 -27.62
C GLU A 89 -17.94 -6.14 -27.91
N THR A 90 -17.44 -5.19 -27.10
CA THR A 90 -17.71 -3.76 -27.33
C THR A 90 -16.94 -3.19 -28.52
N GLY A 91 -15.86 -3.83 -28.96
CA GLY A 91 -14.96 -3.32 -30.00
C GLY A 91 -14.19 -2.05 -29.62
N ILE A 92 -14.17 -1.66 -28.34
CA ILE A 92 -13.43 -0.49 -27.85
C ILE A 92 -11.92 -0.76 -27.92
N ALA A 93 -11.19 0.20 -28.49
CA ALA A 93 -9.74 0.19 -28.44
C ALA A 93 -9.26 0.62 -27.04
N LEU A 94 -8.49 -0.25 -26.39
CA LEU A 94 -7.77 0.08 -25.17
C LEU A 94 -6.51 0.92 -25.49
N PRO A 95 -6.05 1.77 -24.56
CA PRO A 95 -4.86 2.60 -24.78
C PRO A 95 -3.61 1.73 -24.99
N ASP A 96 -2.75 2.15 -25.90
CA ASP A 96 -1.40 1.59 -26.01
C ASP A 96 -0.57 1.99 -24.80
N LEU A 97 -0.12 0.98 -24.04
CA LEU A 97 0.71 1.16 -22.85
C LEU A 97 2.13 0.63 -23.06
N GLU A 98 2.55 0.26 -24.27
CA GLU A 98 3.91 -0.24 -24.51
C GLU A 98 5.00 0.76 -24.09
N PRO A 99 4.90 2.07 -24.40
CA PRO A 99 5.88 3.04 -23.90
C PRO A 99 5.93 3.12 -22.37
N LEU A 100 4.79 2.89 -21.69
CA LEU A 100 4.75 2.85 -20.23
C LEU A 100 5.44 1.59 -19.69
N ARG A 101 5.25 0.43 -20.35
CA ARG A 101 5.95 -0.82 -19.99
C ARG A 101 7.45 -0.66 -20.12
N GLU A 102 7.92 -0.08 -21.22
CA GLU A 102 9.34 0.18 -21.45
C GLU A 102 9.93 0.99 -20.30
N TRP A 103 9.29 2.09 -19.92
CA TRP A 103 9.74 2.91 -18.79
C TRP A 103 9.70 2.15 -17.45
N VAL A 104 8.60 1.45 -17.14
CA VAL A 104 8.46 0.67 -15.90
C VAL A 104 9.52 -0.42 -15.79
N SER A 105 9.96 -1.00 -16.90
CA SER A 105 11.01 -2.04 -16.92
C SER A 105 12.41 -1.52 -16.63
N GLN A 106 12.65 -0.23 -16.83
CA GLN A 106 13.97 0.40 -16.70
C GLN A 106 14.10 1.25 -15.42
N GLU A 107 13.01 1.84 -14.94
CA GLU A 107 13.02 2.74 -13.80
C GLU A 107 12.88 1.98 -12.47
N THR A 108 13.74 2.33 -11.52
CA THR A 108 13.75 1.75 -10.16
C THR A 108 12.86 2.54 -9.19
N ARG A 109 12.60 3.82 -9.47
CA ARG A 109 11.80 4.73 -8.65
C ARG A 109 10.57 5.22 -9.41
N LEU A 110 9.51 4.42 -9.37
CA LEU A 110 8.26 4.64 -10.10
C LEU A 110 7.37 5.73 -9.47
N GLY A 111 7.84 6.98 -9.47
CA GLY A 111 7.11 8.13 -8.95
C GLY A 111 6.88 9.22 -10.00
N ASN A 112 5.87 10.08 -9.77
CA ASN A 112 5.55 11.19 -10.67
C ASN A 112 6.74 12.09 -11.02
N PRO A 113 7.70 12.42 -10.12
CA PRO A 113 8.86 13.21 -10.49
C PRO A 113 9.77 12.52 -11.53
N ALA A 114 10.00 11.21 -11.39
CA ALA A 114 10.80 10.44 -12.34
C ALA A 114 10.05 10.30 -13.68
N PHE A 115 8.75 10.02 -13.61
CA PHE A 115 7.91 9.89 -14.79
C PHE A 115 7.82 11.21 -15.59
N SER A 116 7.62 12.35 -14.92
CA SER A 116 7.55 13.66 -15.57
C SER A 116 8.83 13.97 -16.35
N ARG A 117 10.01 13.75 -15.74
CA ARG A 117 11.30 13.90 -16.42
C ARG A 117 11.45 12.95 -17.61
N HIS A 118 10.99 11.72 -17.47
CA HIS A 118 11.03 10.75 -18.58
C HIS A 118 10.20 11.24 -19.77
N VAL A 119 8.97 11.72 -19.54
CA VAL A 119 8.09 12.27 -20.58
C VAL A 119 8.68 13.53 -21.22
N GLU A 120 9.33 14.41 -20.45
CA GLU A 120 10.02 15.60 -20.98
C GLU A 120 11.15 15.23 -21.96
N HIS A 121 11.90 14.16 -21.67
CA HIS A 121 12.99 13.70 -22.53
C HIS A 121 12.54 12.78 -23.68
N HIS A 122 11.41 12.11 -23.53
CA HIS A 122 10.86 11.14 -24.49
C HIS A 122 9.37 11.42 -24.72
N PRO A 123 9.01 12.54 -25.37
CA PRO A 123 7.62 12.92 -25.56
C PRO A 123 6.90 11.87 -26.41
N HIS A 124 5.81 11.33 -25.87
CA HIS A 124 4.98 10.33 -26.54
C HIS A 124 3.51 10.54 -26.14
N PRO A 125 2.54 10.55 -27.08
CA PRO A 125 1.13 10.82 -26.76
C PRO A 125 0.55 9.90 -25.67
N ALA A 126 0.92 8.62 -25.67
CA ALA A 126 0.51 7.68 -24.63
C ALA A 126 1.07 8.06 -23.24
N LEU A 127 2.33 8.48 -23.17
CA LEU A 127 2.97 8.87 -21.91
C LEU A 127 2.43 10.20 -21.39
N GLU A 128 2.15 11.16 -22.27
CA GLU A 128 1.48 12.41 -21.92
C GLU A 128 0.07 12.17 -21.34
N LEU A 129 -0.67 11.20 -21.87
CA LEU A 129 -1.96 10.81 -21.33
C LEU A 129 -1.83 10.23 -19.91
N VAL A 130 -0.89 9.31 -19.70
CA VAL A 130 -0.60 8.72 -18.39
C VAL A 130 -0.12 9.81 -17.40
N LEU A 131 0.66 10.79 -17.87
CA LEU A 131 1.16 11.88 -17.02
C LEU A 131 0.00 12.75 -16.52
N ARG A 132 -0.92 13.12 -17.42
CA ARG A 132 -2.15 13.83 -17.04
C ARG A 132 -2.98 13.04 -16.04
N TRP A 133 -3.15 11.73 -16.25
CA TRP A 133 -3.89 10.84 -15.36
C TRP A 133 -3.29 10.78 -13.95
N THR A 134 -1.98 10.53 -13.83
CA THR A 134 -1.35 10.37 -12.51
C THR A 134 -1.27 11.69 -11.72
N LEU A 135 -1.13 12.83 -12.42
CA LEU A 135 -1.15 14.14 -11.79
C LEU A 135 -2.58 14.52 -11.33
N ALA A 136 -3.60 14.24 -12.15
CA ALA A 136 -5.00 14.49 -11.81
C ALA A 136 -5.44 13.71 -10.55
N ILE A 137 -5.01 12.44 -10.41
CA ILE A 137 -5.29 11.65 -9.19
C ILE A 137 -4.73 12.35 -7.95
N ASN A 138 -3.47 12.79 -7.99
CA ASN A 138 -2.87 13.47 -6.84
C ASN A 138 -3.56 14.80 -6.54
N GLU A 139 -3.93 15.55 -7.58
CA GLU A 139 -4.67 16.81 -7.44
C GLU A 139 -6.04 16.59 -6.78
N ASP A 140 -6.82 15.61 -7.25
CA ASP A 140 -8.15 15.34 -6.71
C ASP A 140 -8.07 14.86 -5.25
N ILE A 141 -7.16 13.93 -4.92
CA ILE A 141 -6.93 13.48 -3.54
C ILE A 141 -6.55 14.66 -2.65
N ALA A 142 -5.59 15.48 -3.09
CA ALA A 142 -5.16 16.65 -2.34
C ALA A 142 -6.29 17.66 -2.15
N ARG A 143 -7.19 17.80 -3.12
CA ARG A 143 -8.28 18.77 -3.09
C ARG A 143 -9.33 18.45 -2.04
N TRP A 144 -9.73 17.18 -1.86
CA TRP A 144 -10.92 16.90 -1.04
C TRP A 144 -10.94 15.60 -0.22
N LEU A 145 -9.94 14.72 -0.28
CA LEU A 145 -9.89 13.57 0.65
C LEU A 145 -9.49 14.05 2.06
N ARG A 146 -10.41 14.01 3.02
CA ARG A 146 -10.22 14.41 4.43
C ARG A 146 -11.07 13.53 5.34
N ASP A 147 -10.89 13.65 6.65
CA ASP A 147 -11.77 13.08 7.68
C ASP A 147 -12.00 11.56 7.54
N THR A 148 -10.94 10.82 7.20
CA THR A 148 -10.98 9.35 7.17
C THR A 148 -10.31 8.80 8.44
N PRO A 149 -11.07 8.57 9.53
CA PRO A 149 -10.49 8.18 10.81
C PRO A 149 -9.80 6.80 10.73
N PRO A 150 -8.83 6.53 11.63
CA PRO A 150 -8.24 5.21 11.70
C PRO A 150 -9.30 4.19 12.14
N PHE A 151 -9.11 2.92 11.78
CA PHE A 151 -9.94 1.84 12.32
C PHE A 151 -9.93 1.89 13.86
N THR A 152 -11.08 1.59 14.46
CA THR A 152 -11.29 1.77 15.90
C THR A 152 -10.22 1.05 16.73
N TYR A 153 -9.93 -0.21 16.38
CA TYR A 153 -8.90 -1.00 17.05
C TYR A 153 -7.48 -0.68 16.58
N ALA A 154 -7.29 -0.08 15.39
CA ALA A 154 -5.97 0.40 14.97
C ALA A 154 -5.48 1.50 15.92
N ARG A 155 -6.33 2.51 16.19
CA ARG A 155 -6.01 3.56 17.17
C ARG A 155 -5.64 2.97 18.53
N ARG A 156 -6.50 2.10 19.08
CA ARG A 156 -6.28 1.49 20.41
C ARG A 156 -5.00 0.68 20.44
N SER A 157 -4.70 -0.05 19.37
CA SER A 157 -3.48 -0.83 19.25
C SER A 157 -2.24 0.04 19.18
N ILE A 158 -2.25 1.10 18.38
CA ILE A 158 -1.14 2.05 18.26
C ILE A 158 -0.87 2.74 19.62
N GLU A 159 -1.93 3.12 20.34
CA GLU A 159 -1.82 3.62 21.71
C GLU A 159 -1.17 2.58 22.65
N LYS A 160 -1.62 1.32 22.61
CA LYS A 160 -1.02 0.23 23.40
C LYS A 160 0.45 -0.02 23.03
N ILE A 161 0.77 -0.06 21.73
CA ILE A 161 2.14 -0.19 21.18
C ILE A 161 3.04 0.90 21.76
N SER A 162 2.55 2.14 21.82
CA SER A 162 3.33 3.28 22.32
C SER A 162 3.74 3.16 23.79
N SER A 163 3.23 2.17 24.54
CA SER A 163 3.70 1.86 25.89
C SER A 163 4.78 0.78 25.96
N VAL A 164 4.92 -0.07 24.93
CA VAL A 164 5.76 -1.30 24.99
C VAL A 164 6.79 -1.45 23.87
N ALA A 165 6.61 -0.81 22.71
CA ALA A 165 7.56 -0.86 21.61
C ALA A 165 7.80 0.53 20.99
N ASP A 166 8.96 0.71 20.36
CA ASP A 166 9.21 1.84 19.49
C ASP A 166 8.48 1.60 18.17
N ALA A 167 7.79 2.61 17.63
CA ALA A 167 7.02 2.46 16.41
C ALA A 167 7.33 3.55 15.39
N ILE A 168 7.29 3.19 14.10
CA ILE A 168 7.34 4.14 12.99
C ILE A 168 6.26 3.79 11.96
N VAL A 169 5.85 4.77 11.16
CA VAL A 169 5.04 4.52 9.96
C VAL A 169 5.97 4.13 8.82
N VAL A 170 5.62 3.08 8.09
CA VAL A 170 6.36 2.56 6.94
C VAL A 170 5.42 2.49 5.74
N SER A 171 5.49 3.45 4.82
CA SER A 171 4.49 3.56 3.75
C SER A 171 5.08 4.03 2.42
N GLN A 172 4.40 3.65 1.32
CA GLN A 172 4.71 4.09 -0.04
C GLN A 172 3.84 5.29 -0.49
N THR A 173 3.10 5.90 0.43
CA THR A 173 2.31 7.10 0.17
C THR A 173 3.18 8.36 0.29
N PRO A 174 2.92 9.43 -0.46
CA PRO A 174 3.66 10.68 -0.33
C PRO A 174 3.69 11.18 1.12
N LEU A 175 4.88 11.55 1.60
CA LEU A 175 5.11 11.90 3.02
C LEU A 175 4.17 13.00 3.53
N GLU A 176 3.87 13.99 2.69
CA GLU A 176 2.97 15.10 3.05
C GLU A 176 1.55 14.60 3.35
N ALA A 177 1.02 13.71 2.51
CA ALA A 177 -0.32 13.14 2.70
C ALA A 177 -0.39 12.28 3.97
N LEU A 178 0.60 11.41 4.17
CA LEU A 178 0.72 10.59 5.38
C LEU A 178 0.79 11.45 6.65
N THR A 179 1.67 12.45 6.65
CA THR A 179 1.87 13.32 7.81
C THR A 179 0.58 14.08 8.15
N ARG A 180 -0.16 14.52 7.13
CA ARG A 180 -1.47 15.17 7.33
C ARG A 180 -2.48 14.20 7.93
N GLU A 181 -2.69 13.03 7.33
CA GLU A 181 -3.66 12.02 7.77
C GLU A 181 -3.41 11.58 9.23
N TRP A 182 -2.16 11.30 9.60
CA TRP A 182 -1.80 10.91 10.96
C TRP A 182 -1.99 12.04 11.98
N LYS A 183 -1.68 13.28 11.61
CA LYS A 183 -1.86 14.48 12.47
C LYS A 183 -3.31 14.89 12.64
N GLU A 184 -4.10 14.82 11.58
CA GLU A 184 -5.54 15.11 11.58
C GLU A 184 -6.26 14.28 12.65
N HIS A 185 -5.83 13.03 12.82
CA HIS A 185 -6.36 12.13 13.83
C HIS A 185 -5.51 12.05 15.10
N SER A 186 -4.47 12.88 15.25
CA SER A 186 -3.64 12.95 16.46
C SER A 186 -3.01 11.61 16.88
N ILE A 187 -2.78 10.70 15.93
CA ILE A 187 -2.13 9.41 16.20
C ILE A 187 -0.63 9.43 15.88
N ASP A 188 -0.17 10.48 15.19
CA ASP A 188 1.25 10.76 14.94
C ASP A 188 2.09 10.83 16.22
N ARG A 189 1.50 11.28 17.32
CA ARG A 189 2.14 11.37 18.65
C ARG A 189 2.59 10.02 19.23
N PHE A 190 2.09 8.90 18.70
CA PHE A 190 2.38 7.56 19.21
C PHE A 190 3.50 6.85 18.44
N VAL A 191 3.99 7.46 17.37
CA VAL A 191 5.08 6.96 16.53
C VAL A 191 6.25 7.93 16.56
N LYS A 192 7.47 7.41 16.41
CA LYS A 192 8.71 8.21 16.44
C LYS A 192 9.04 8.87 15.10
N ALA A 193 8.58 8.30 14.01
CA ALA A 193 8.81 8.81 12.67
C ALA A 193 7.71 8.36 11.72
N ILE A 194 7.48 9.16 10.67
CA ILE A 194 6.64 8.81 9.53
C ILE A 194 7.55 8.70 8.31
N ALA A 195 7.61 7.51 7.72
CA ALA A 195 8.38 7.20 6.53
C ALA A 195 7.46 7.11 5.31
N GLY A 196 7.60 8.05 4.37
CA GLY A 196 6.86 8.08 3.12
C GLY A 196 7.67 7.66 1.90
N GLN A 197 7.02 7.65 0.74
CA GLN A 197 7.58 7.20 -0.54
C GLN A 197 8.93 7.86 -0.90
N GLU A 198 9.08 9.15 -0.59
CA GLU A 198 10.27 9.94 -0.92
C GLU A 198 11.51 9.54 -0.11
N GLN A 199 11.32 8.79 0.99
CA GLN A 199 12.38 8.41 1.93
C GLN A 199 12.90 6.99 1.71
N GLY A 200 12.46 6.30 0.65
CA GLY A 200 12.90 4.96 0.30
C GLY A 200 11.72 3.99 0.24
N THR A 201 12.05 2.72 0.07
CA THR A 201 11.12 1.59 0.10
C THR A 201 10.79 1.18 1.54
N LYS A 202 9.68 0.44 1.71
CA LYS A 202 9.31 -0.15 3.01
C LYS A 202 10.44 -0.99 3.62
N SER A 203 11.12 -1.80 2.81
CA SER A 203 12.27 -2.61 3.26
C SER A 203 13.41 -1.73 3.77
N GLU A 204 13.73 -0.64 3.06
CA GLU A 204 14.76 0.33 3.48
C GLU A 204 14.37 1.08 4.76
N HIS A 205 13.10 1.46 4.92
CA HIS A 205 12.62 2.13 6.15
C HIS A 205 12.84 1.26 7.38
N ILE A 206 12.47 -0.03 7.30
CA ILE A 206 12.67 -1.00 8.39
C ILE A 206 14.17 -1.21 8.63
N ALA A 207 14.97 -1.36 7.56
CA ALA A 207 16.41 -1.55 7.68
C ALA A 207 17.08 -0.39 8.43
N ILE A 208 16.76 0.85 8.05
CA ILE A 208 17.32 2.07 8.66
C ILE A 208 16.89 2.20 10.13
N ALA A 209 15.62 1.89 10.43
CA ALA A 209 15.07 2.09 11.76
C ALA A 209 15.43 0.98 12.75
N ALA A 210 15.57 -0.27 12.28
CA ALA A 210 15.60 -1.44 13.16
C ALA A 210 16.80 -2.38 12.98
N ALA A 211 17.39 -2.47 11.78
CA ALA A 211 18.48 -3.43 11.55
C ALA A 211 19.72 -3.10 12.40
N GLY A 212 20.25 -4.12 13.08
CA GLY A 212 21.38 -3.97 14.02
C GLY A 212 21.05 -3.21 15.32
N LYS A 213 19.80 -2.73 15.47
CA LYS A 213 19.31 -2.00 16.64
C LYS A 213 18.43 -2.86 17.54
N TYR A 214 17.75 -3.86 16.97
CA TYR A 214 16.90 -4.81 17.68
C TYR A 214 17.20 -6.24 17.22
N PRO A 215 17.00 -7.25 18.09
CA PRO A 215 16.96 -8.65 17.69
C PRO A 215 15.83 -8.93 16.68
N HIS A 216 16.04 -9.85 15.74
CA HIS A 216 15.06 -10.17 14.67
C HIS A 216 13.70 -10.66 15.19
N ASP A 217 13.67 -11.34 16.34
CA ASP A 217 12.44 -11.76 17.04
C ASP A 217 11.73 -10.64 17.80
N ARG A 218 12.28 -9.41 17.76
CA ARG A 218 11.72 -8.20 18.37
C ARG A 218 11.44 -7.07 17.37
N ILE A 219 11.45 -7.40 16.08
CA ILE A 219 11.06 -6.51 14.98
C ILE A 219 9.79 -7.09 14.39
N LEU A 220 8.71 -6.31 14.35
CA LEU A 220 7.44 -6.69 13.74
C LEU A 220 7.05 -5.65 12.69
N MET A 221 6.53 -6.10 11.55
CA MET A 221 5.87 -5.24 10.57
C MET A 221 4.37 -5.55 10.56
N ILE A 222 3.55 -4.50 10.69
CA ILE A 222 2.09 -4.58 10.57
C ILE A 222 1.70 -4.01 9.22
N GLY A 223 1.00 -4.77 8.38
CA GLY A 223 0.58 -4.31 7.06
C GLY A 223 -0.48 -5.18 6.41
N ASP A 224 -1.05 -4.67 5.32
CA ASP A 224 -2.21 -5.26 4.63
C ASP A 224 -1.90 -5.70 3.20
N ALA A 225 -0.69 -5.44 2.69
CA ALA A 225 -0.29 -5.79 1.34
C ALA A 225 0.87 -6.81 1.30
N PRO A 226 0.99 -7.60 0.22
CA PRO A 226 2.12 -8.50 0.02
C PRO A 226 3.49 -7.79 0.06
N GLY A 227 3.54 -6.51 -0.31
CA GLY A 227 4.73 -5.68 -0.19
C GLY A 227 5.20 -5.49 1.27
N ASP A 228 4.29 -5.46 2.24
CA ASP A 228 4.61 -5.37 3.66
C ASP A 228 5.21 -6.66 4.21
N LEU A 229 4.60 -7.79 3.85
CA LEU A 229 5.14 -9.11 4.16
C LEU A 229 6.54 -9.29 3.57
N LYS A 230 6.76 -8.82 2.34
CA LYS A 230 8.08 -8.81 1.72
C LYS A 230 9.06 -7.94 2.52
N ALA A 231 8.66 -6.72 2.90
CA ALA A 231 9.51 -5.81 3.65
C ALA A 231 9.90 -6.37 5.04
N ALA A 232 8.98 -7.07 5.69
CA ALA A 232 9.26 -7.82 6.91
C ALA A 232 10.31 -8.92 6.66
N THR A 233 10.07 -9.74 5.64
CA THR A 233 10.94 -10.86 5.26
C THR A 233 12.35 -10.40 4.90
N ASP A 234 12.48 -9.34 4.10
CA ASP A 234 13.76 -8.75 3.69
C ASP A 234 14.63 -8.33 4.88
N ASN A 235 14.00 -8.05 6.03
CA ASN A 235 14.65 -7.59 7.26
C ASN A 235 14.71 -8.66 8.37
N GLY A 236 14.28 -9.89 8.07
CA GLY A 236 14.16 -10.96 9.06
C GLY A 236 13.17 -10.63 10.20
N ALA A 237 12.29 -9.66 9.97
CA ALA A 237 11.26 -9.26 10.92
C ALA A 237 10.10 -10.25 10.92
N LEU A 238 9.33 -10.23 12.00
CA LEU A 238 8.01 -10.85 12.07
C LEU A 238 7.01 -10.03 11.25
N PHE A 239 5.90 -10.65 10.85
CA PHE A 239 4.81 -9.99 10.14
C PHE A 239 3.45 -10.23 10.81
N PHE A 240 2.68 -9.16 11.00
CA PHE A 240 1.28 -9.23 11.38
C PHE A 240 0.40 -8.70 10.25
N PRO A 241 -0.47 -9.53 9.65
CA PRO A 241 -1.35 -9.10 8.58
C PRO A 241 -2.59 -8.38 9.10
N VAL A 242 -2.89 -7.24 8.49
CA VAL A 242 -4.24 -6.64 8.50
C VAL A 242 -4.97 -7.18 7.28
N VAL A 243 -6.00 -8.01 7.51
CA VAL A 243 -6.68 -8.74 6.43
C VAL A 243 -7.69 -7.81 5.75
N PRO A 244 -7.61 -7.61 4.41
CA PRO A 244 -8.55 -6.77 3.68
C PRO A 244 -10.01 -7.21 3.88
N GLY A 245 -10.90 -6.24 4.11
CA GLY A 245 -12.31 -6.44 4.45
C GLY A 245 -12.56 -6.90 5.90
N HIS A 246 -11.50 -7.13 6.69
CA HIS A 246 -11.56 -7.52 8.09
C HIS A 246 -10.61 -6.69 8.96
N GLU A 247 -10.25 -5.48 8.52
CA GLU A 247 -9.15 -4.66 9.05
C GLU A 247 -9.30 -4.40 10.55
N ASN A 248 -10.46 -3.88 10.96
CA ASN A 248 -10.74 -3.62 12.37
C ASN A 248 -10.80 -4.91 13.21
N GLY A 249 -11.14 -6.04 12.60
CA GLY A 249 -11.09 -7.36 13.22
C GLY A 249 -9.64 -7.84 13.44
N SER A 250 -8.79 -7.71 12.42
CA SER A 250 -7.34 -7.99 12.53
C SER A 250 -6.70 -7.13 13.62
N TRP A 251 -6.99 -5.82 13.65
CA TRP A 251 -6.50 -4.95 14.71
C TRP A 251 -7.03 -5.30 16.10
N LYS A 252 -8.25 -5.82 16.22
CA LYS A 252 -8.77 -6.31 17.49
C LYS A 252 -7.99 -7.54 17.96
N THR A 253 -7.73 -8.50 17.08
CA THR A 253 -6.87 -9.66 17.38
C THR A 253 -5.46 -9.22 17.77
N PHE A 254 -4.91 -8.21 17.08
CA PHE A 254 -3.63 -7.64 17.43
C PHE A 254 -3.62 -7.07 18.86
N HIS A 255 -4.60 -6.22 19.17
CA HIS A 255 -4.74 -5.56 20.45
C HIS A 255 -4.88 -6.54 21.62
N ASP A 256 -5.77 -7.53 21.45
CA ASP A 256 -6.21 -8.42 22.52
C ASP A 256 -5.29 -9.63 22.71
N GLU A 257 -4.49 -10.01 21.71
CA GLU A 257 -3.67 -11.21 21.74
C GLU A 257 -2.28 -11.01 21.14
N ALA A 258 -2.20 -10.58 19.87
CA ALA A 258 -0.97 -10.72 19.10
C ALA A 258 0.18 -9.85 19.64
N LEU A 259 -0.12 -8.64 20.13
CA LEU A 259 0.88 -7.78 20.76
C LEU A 259 1.47 -8.43 22.03
N ASP A 260 0.63 -9.06 22.85
CA ASP A 260 1.08 -9.68 24.10
C ASP A 260 1.94 -10.91 23.79
N ARG A 261 1.59 -11.69 22.76
CA ARG A 261 2.44 -12.79 22.24
C ARG A 261 3.78 -12.29 21.72
N PHE A 262 3.79 -11.18 20.99
CA PHE A 262 5.01 -10.57 20.47
C PHE A 262 5.97 -10.15 21.59
N ILE A 263 5.45 -9.43 22.60
CA ILE A 263 6.25 -9.02 23.76
C ILE A 263 6.69 -10.22 24.60
N ALA A 264 5.87 -11.28 24.71
CA ALA A 264 6.22 -12.50 25.42
C ALA A 264 7.18 -13.43 24.65
N GLY A 265 7.53 -13.11 23.39
CA GLY A 265 8.38 -13.95 22.55
C GLY A 265 7.70 -15.25 22.06
N THR A 266 6.37 -15.31 22.08
CA THR A 266 5.57 -16.49 21.68
C THR A 266 4.79 -16.27 20.37
N TYR A 267 5.11 -15.21 19.63
CA TYR A 267 4.49 -14.86 18.35
C TYR A 267 5.01 -15.73 17.19
N ARG A 268 6.33 -15.93 17.12
CA ARG A 268 7.00 -16.66 16.03
C ARG A 268 6.58 -18.14 16.02
N GLY A 269 6.46 -18.73 14.82
CA GLY A 269 6.13 -20.13 14.61
C GLY A 269 4.67 -20.31 14.20
N GLU A 270 3.99 -21.34 14.71
CA GLU A 270 2.64 -21.71 14.29
C GLU A 270 1.63 -20.56 14.33
N TYR A 271 1.77 -19.63 15.28
CA TYR A 271 0.87 -18.48 15.40
C TYR A 271 1.01 -17.51 14.23
N GLU A 272 2.23 -17.05 13.95
CA GLU A 272 2.54 -16.19 12.80
C GLU A 272 2.18 -16.87 11.47
N GLU A 273 2.56 -18.15 11.30
CA GLU A 273 2.29 -18.90 10.08
C GLU A 273 0.79 -18.99 9.78
N LYS A 274 -0.03 -19.24 10.80
CA LYS A 274 -1.49 -19.26 10.65
C LYS A 274 -2.05 -17.92 10.19
N LEU A 275 -1.56 -16.81 10.74
CA LEU A 275 -2.00 -15.46 10.35
C LEU A 275 -1.61 -15.16 8.90
N ILE A 276 -0.38 -15.50 8.51
CA ILE A 276 0.12 -15.31 7.14
C ILE A 276 -0.68 -16.16 6.14
N ASP A 277 -1.05 -17.39 6.50
CA ASP A 277 -1.86 -18.26 5.65
C ASP A 277 -3.28 -17.73 5.44
N GLU A 278 -3.91 -17.21 6.49
CA GLU A 278 -5.21 -16.54 6.39
C GLU A 278 -5.13 -15.32 5.47
N PHE A 279 -4.09 -14.50 5.65
CA PHE A 279 -3.81 -13.35 4.80
C PHE A 279 -3.65 -13.73 3.33
N ARG A 280 -2.83 -14.75 3.02
CA ARG A 280 -2.64 -15.22 1.65
C ARG A 280 -3.94 -15.72 1.01
N ARG A 281 -4.79 -16.42 1.76
CA ARG A 281 -6.10 -16.88 1.27
C ARG A 281 -7.06 -15.73 0.95
N SER A 282 -6.93 -14.60 1.63
CA SER A 282 -7.75 -13.41 1.35
C SER A 282 -7.38 -12.69 0.05
N LEU A 283 -6.20 -12.98 -0.52
CA LEU A 283 -5.66 -12.34 -1.72
C LEU A 283 -5.52 -13.34 -2.87
N PRO A 284 -6.57 -13.56 -3.69
CA PRO A 284 -6.50 -14.46 -4.83
C PRO A 284 -5.48 -14.01 -5.88
N GLU A 285 -4.83 -14.97 -6.55
CA GLU A 285 -3.89 -14.68 -7.65
C GLU A 285 -4.60 -14.44 -8.99
N LYS A 286 -5.71 -15.17 -9.21
CA LYS A 286 -6.50 -15.13 -10.44
C LYS A 286 -7.81 -14.37 -10.23
N PRO A 287 -8.27 -13.60 -11.23
CA PRO A 287 -9.53 -12.91 -11.13
C PRO A 287 -10.71 -13.90 -11.16
N PRO A 288 -11.84 -13.58 -10.51
CA PRO A 288 -12.99 -14.48 -10.44
C PRO A 288 -13.65 -14.77 -11.80
N TRP A 289 -13.34 -13.99 -12.84
CA TRP A 289 -13.83 -14.19 -14.20
C TRP A 289 -12.88 -14.98 -15.12
N SER A 290 -11.68 -15.40 -14.66
CA SER A 290 -10.76 -16.16 -15.54
C SER A 290 -11.13 -17.63 -15.72
N ASP A 291 -12.02 -18.16 -14.87
CA ASP A 291 -12.48 -19.55 -14.94
C ASP A 291 -13.84 -19.67 -15.69
N GLN A 292 -14.25 -18.63 -16.42
CA GLN A 292 -15.48 -18.57 -17.22
C GLN A 292 -15.23 -18.81 -18.71
#